data_AF-A0A7S3U250-F1
#
_entry.id   AF-A0A7S3U250-F1
#
_cell.length_a   1.000
_cell.length_b   1.000
_cell.length_c   1.000
_cell.angle_alpha   90.00
_cell.angle_beta   90.00
_cell.angle_gamma   90.00
#
_symmetry.space_group_name_H-M   'P 1'
#
loop_
_entity.id
_entity.type
_entity.pdbx_description
1 polymer ?
#
loop_
_entity_poly.entity_id
_entity_poly.type
_entity_poly.pdbx_seq_one_letter_code
_entity_poly.pdbx_strand_id
1 'polypeptide(L)'
;AVHFGPMRVSKSVYGYRQKAKLTGKLLDKCELDQPMKPHSFDTCGLWLDPPSALRDALEERGDAFARGGLHAAEHLLLSLAPLAVSCSVFDLGCQCTRRKGDEHAERLLLFERISGGAGIAAELGPKLGDLLAAAHRRLLACDCGRPGGCPGCIQIARCGEYNEGLSRQACDIVLRWSLGMEWESHLPPLPAKPDAKGDGETPMLKGDASETETAERLCL
;
A
#
# COMPACT_ATOMS: atom_id res chain seq x y z
N ALA A 1 5.75 8.57 -16.52
CA ALA A 1 4.62 9.17 -17.26
C ALA A 1 3.32 8.56 -16.73
N VAL A 2 2.17 9.22 -16.90
CA VAL A 2 0.87 8.63 -16.56
C VAL A 2 0.44 7.68 -17.67
N HIS A 3 0.12 6.43 -17.31
CA HIS A 3 -0.44 5.43 -18.20
C HIS A 3 -1.91 5.19 -17.90
N PHE A 4 -2.70 4.95 -18.93
CA PHE A 4 -4.12 4.56 -18.85
C PHE A 4 -4.35 3.37 -19.78
N GLY A 5 -5.14 2.40 -19.34
CA GLY A 5 -5.47 1.28 -20.20
C GLY A 5 -6.32 0.19 -19.55
N PRO A 6 -6.70 -0.82 -20.34
CA PRO A 6 -7.39 -2.00 -19.86
C PRO A 6 -6.48 -2.83 -18.96
N MET A 7 -7.07 -3.50 -17.97
CA MET A 7 -6.40 -4.41 -17.05
C MET A 7 -7.32 -5.51 -16.57
N ARG A 8 -6.73 -6.65 -16.23
CA ARG A 8 -7.41 -7.76 -15.56
C ARG A 8 -7.03 -7.76 -14.09
N VAL A 9 -8.00 -7.50 -13.22
CA VAL A 9 -7.81 -7.58 -11.77
C VAL A 9 -8.13 -9.00 -11.34
N SER A 10 -7.23 -9.63 -10.59
CA SER A 10 -7.43 -10.97 -10.05
C SER A 10 -7.18 -10.97 -8.55
N LYS A 11 -8.15 -11.50 -7.80
CA LYS A 11 -8.12 -11.59 -6.35
C LYS A 11 -8.21 -13.03 -5.88
N SER A 12 -7.23 -13.51 -5.13
CA SER A 12 -7.18 -14.87 -4.55
C SER A 12 -6.95 -14.79 -3.04
N VAL A 13 -7.51 -15.70 -2.26
CA VAL A 13 -7.22 -15.80 -0.82
C VAL A 13 -6.13 -16.83 -0.60
N TYR A 14 -5.02 -16.46 0.04
CA TYR A 14 -3.90 -17.38 0.27
C TYR A 14 -3.78 -17.83 1.74
N GLY A 15 -4.56 -17.24 2.64
CA GLY A 15 -4.41 -17.45 4.07
C GLY A 15 -5.44 -16.68 4.87
N TYR A 16 -5.29 -16.72 6.19
CA TYR A 16 -6.07 -15.93 7.13
C TYR A 16 -5.24 -15.56 8.36
N ARG A 17 -5.66 -14.50 9.03
CA ARG A 17 -5.10 -14.10 10.33
C ARG A 17 -6.06 -14.54 11.43
N GLN A 18 -5.54 -15.23 12.44
CA GLN A 18 -6.27 -15.51 13.67
C GLN A 18 -6.03 -14.36 14.63
N LYS A 19 -7.10 -13.76 15.16
CA LYS A 19 -7.01 -12.68 16.14
C LYS A 19 -7.85 -13.03 17.36
N ALA A 20 -7.37 -12.62 18.54
CA ALA A 20 -8.10 -12.77 19.78
C ALA A 20 -9.37 -11.91 19.73
N LYS A 21 -10.55 -12.52 19.95
CA LYS A 21 -11.86 -11.87 19.78
C LYS A 21 -12.03 -10.59 20.59
N LEU A 22 -11.54 -10.57 21.83
CA LEU A 22 -11.72 -9.44 22.75
C LEU A 22 -10.70 -8.32 22.56
N THR A 23 -9.46 -8.66 22.20
CA THR A 23 -8.35 -7.69 22.15
C THR A 23 -7.94 -7.30 20.73
N GLY A 24 -8.40 -8.05 19.72
CA GLY A 24 -7.94 -7.93 18.33
C GLY A 24 -6.47 -8.32 18.12
N LYS A 25 -5.77 -8.80 19.18
CA LYS A 25 -4.36 -9.18 19.11
C LYS A 25 -4.19 -10.33 18.12
N LEU A 26 -3.23 -10.20 17.21
CA LEU A 26 -2.85 -11.27 16.29
C LEU A 26 -2.34 -12.47 17.10
N LEU A 27 -3.00 -13.61 16.92
CA LEU A 27 -2.64 -14.90 17.52
C LEU A 27 -1.76 -15.69 16.55
N ASP A 28 -2.18 -15.79 15.30
CA ASP A 28 -1.48 -16.59 14.30
C ASP A 28 -1.75 -16.09 12.87
N LYS A 29 -0.87 -16.48 11.94
CA LYS A 29 -1.04 -16.31 10.49
C LYS A 29 -0.99 -17.69 9.84
N CYS A 30 -2.12 -18.13 9.30
CA CYS A 30 -2.22 -19.44 8.68
C CYS A 30 -2.27 -19.29 7.17
N GLU A 31 -1.33 -19.93 6.48
CA GLU A 31 -1.39 -20.08 5.03
C GLU A 31 -2.32 -21.25 4.67
N LEU A 32 -2.98 -21.14 3.51
CA LEU A 32 -3.72 -22.25 2.94
C LEU A 32 -2.76 -23.13 2.15
N ASP A 33 -2.98 -24.46 2.19
CA ASP A 33 -2.20 -25.42 1.38
C ASP A 33 -2.21 -25.05 -0.11
N GLN A 34 -3.33 -24.50 -0.58
CA GLN A 34 -3.48 -23.93 -1.91
C GLN A 34 -4.29 -22.64 -1.83
N PRO A 35 -3.97 -21.62 -2.65
CA PRO A 35 -4.78 -20.42 -2.76
C PRO A 35 -6.21 -20.75 -3.20
N MET A 36 -7.20 -20.06 -2.64
CA MET A 36 -8.56 -20.11 -3.15
C MET A 36 -8.61 -19.67 -4.61
N LYS A 37 -9.57 -20.22 -5.36
CA LYS A 37 -9.78 -19.88 -6.77
C LYS A 37 -9.88 -18.34 -6.93
N PRO A 38 -9.12 -17.74 -7.86
CA PRO A 38 -9.18 -16.31 -8.10
C PRO A 38 -10.59 -15.87 -8.53
N HIS A 39 -11.02 -14.73 -8.01
CA HIS A 39 -12.07 -13.93 -8.61
C HIS A 39 -11.41 -12.87 -9.49
N SER A 40 -11.66 -12.95 -10.80
CA SER A 40 -11.05 -12.05 -11.78
C SER A 40 -12.11 -11.31 -12.59
N PHE A 41 -11.82 -10.08 -12.97
CA PHE A 41 -12.65 -9.27 -13.85
C PHE A 41 -11.79 -8.31 -14.66
N ASP A 42 -12.27 -7.96 -15.85
CA ASP A 42 -11.63 -6.98 -16.73
C ASP A 42 -12.16 -5.59 -16.43
N THR A 43 -11.29 -4.59 -16.43
CA THR A 43 -11.61 -3.20 -16.11
C THR A 43 -10.56 -2.24 -16.70
N CYS A 44 -10.64 -0.95 -16.36
CA CYS A 44 -9.64 0.05 -16.72
C CYS A 44 -8.96 0.62 -15.47
N GLY A 45 -7.78 1.22 -15.67
CA GLY A 45 -7.09 1.90 -14.59
C GLY A 45 -5.94 2.78 -15.07
N LEU A 46 -5.24 3.33 -14.08
CA LEU A 46 -4.14 4.27 -14.24
C LEU A 46 -2.93 3.77 -13.48
N TRP A 47 -1.75 3.95 -14.06
CA TRP A 47 -0.52 3.64 -13.33
C TRP A 47 0.65 4.55 -13.68
N LEU A 48 1.61 4.58 -12.76
CA LEU A 48 2.94 5.12 -12.95
C LEU A 48 3.94 3.99 -12.71
N ASP A 49 4.98 3.93 -13.54
CA ASP A 49 6.13 3.03 -13.37
C ASP A 49 7.30 3.82 -12.77
N PRO A 50 7.59 3.64 -11.46
CA PRO A 50 8.71 4.30 -10.81
C PRO A 50 10.05 3.71 -11.24
N PRO A 51 11.11 4.52 -11.31
CA PRO A 51 12.45 4.02 -11.63
C PRO A 51 12.97 3.18 -10.47
N SER A 52 13.79 2.16 -10.79
CA SER A 52 14.44 1.32 -9.77
C SER A 52 15.26 2.13 -8.76
N ALA A 53 15.86 3.24 -9.19
CA ALA A 53 16.63 4.14 -8.33
C ALA A 53 15.81 4.67 -7.14
N LEU A 54 14.51 4.91 -7.31
CA LEU A 54 13.63 5.35 -6.23
C LEU A 54 13.39 4.23 -5.21
N ARG A 55 13.18 3.01 -5.69
CA ARG A 55 13.06 1.82 -4.84
C ARG A 55 14.35 1.59 -4.06
N ASP A 56 15.47 1.50 -4.77
CA ASP A 56 16.78 1.17 -4.21
C ASP A 56 17.16 2.21 -3.12
N ALA A 57 16.94 3.50 -3.39
CA ALA A 57 17.22 4.57 -2.44
C ALA A 57 16.40 4.49 -1.13
N LEU A 58 15.14 4.03 -1.20
CA LEU A 58 14.29 3.86 0.00
C LEU A 58 14.64 2.57 0.74
N GLU A 59 14.83 1.47 0.02
CA GLU A 59 15.15 0.16 0.59
C GLU A 59 16.52 0.14 1.28
N GLU A 60 17.54 0.79 0.70
CA GLU A 60 18.86 0.98 1.33
C GLU A 60 18.78 1.73 2.67
N ARG A 61 17.70 2.50 2.87
CA ARG A 61 17.46 3.29 4.08
C ARG A 61 16.58 2.59 5.10
N GLY A 62 16.18 1.36 4.81
CA GLY A 62 15.27 0.58 5.64
C GLY A 62 13.82 1.08 5.59
N ASP A 63 13.46 1.96 4.66
CA ASP A 63 12.07 2.35 4.43
C ASP A 63 11.47 1.50 3.30
N ALA A 64 10.21 1.12 3.44
CA ALA A 64 9.57 0.22 2.50
C ALA A 64 9.04 1.00 1.28
N PHE A 65 9.70 0.88 0.13
CA PHE A 65 9.23 1.51 -1.11
C PHE A 65 7.81 1.05 -1.49
N ALA A 66 7.63 -0.25 -1.69
CA ALA A 66 6.39 -0.81 -2.22
C ALA A 66 5.27 -0.86 -1.17
N ARG A 67 5.52 -1.51 -0.02
CA ARG A 67 4.52 -1.66 1.06
C ARG A 67 4.30 -0.37 1.87
N GLY A 68 5.28 0.53 1.88
CA GLY A 68 5.22 1.80 2.59
C GLY A 68 4.80 2.94 1.67
N GLY A 69 5.72 3.39 0.81
CA GLY A 69 5.55 4.61 0.00
C GLY A 69 4.44 4.54 -1.05
N LEU A 70 4.49 3.54 -1.94
CA LEU A 70 3.49 3.38 -3.01
C LEU A 70 2.09 3.17 -2.41
N HIS A 71 1.97 2.26 -1.46
CA HIS A 71 0.70 1.94 -0.81
C HIS A 71 0.10 3.16 -0.07
N ALA A 72 0.93 3.92 0.65
CA ALA A 72 0.49 5.15 1.30
C ALA A 72 0.05 6.23 0.31
N ALA A 73 0.75 6.37 -0.82
CA ALA A 73 0.35 7.29 -1.88
C ALA A 73 -0.98 6.87 -2.52
N GLU A 74 -1.20 5.58 -2.77
CA GLU A 74 -2.47 5.04 -3.29
C GLU A 74 -3.63 5.33 -2.35
N HIS A 75 -3.43 5.20 -1.03
CA HIS A 75 -4.45 5.57 -0.04
C HIS A 75 -4.87 7.04 -0.15
N LEU A 76 -3.90 7.96 -0.29
CA LEU A 76 -4.21 9.39 -0.49
C LEU A 76 -4.97 9.62 -1.79
N LEU A 77 -4.52 8.99 -2.88
CA LEU A 77 -5.17 9.12 -4.18
C LEU A 77 -6.61 8.61 -4.16
N LEU A 78 -6.84 7.42 -3.60
CA LEU A 78 -8.18 6.86 -3.43
C LEU A 78 -9.10 7.76 -2.59
N SER A 79 -8.56 8.32 -1.50
CA SER A 79 -9.34 9.16 -0.59
C SER A 79 -9.69 10.52 -1.19
N LEU A 80 -8.86 11.02 -2.10
CA LEU A 80 -9.02 12.34 -2.72
C LEU A 80 -9.64 12.27 -4.12
N ALA A 81 -9.72 11.09 -4.75
CA ALA A 81 -10.31 10.92 -6.08
C ALA A 81 -11.71 11.58 -6.25
N PRO A 82 -12.62 11.54 -5.26
CA PRO A 82 -13.91 12.22 -5.36
C PRO A 82 -13.83 13.75 -5.52
N LEU A 83 -12.67 14.37 -5.25
CA LEU A 83 -12.45 15.81 -5.51
C LEU A 83 -12.14 16.10 -6.98
N ALA A 84 -11.67 15.11 -7.73
CA ALA A 84 -11.27 15.25 -9.13
C ALA A 84 -12.34 14.76 -10.10
N VAL A 85 -13.07 13.70 -9.74
CA VAL A 85 -14.08 13.03 -10.58
C VAL A 85 -15.29 12.62 -9.74
N SER A 86 -16.46 12.50 -10.37
CA SER A 86 -17.68 12.11 -9.68
C SER A 86 -17.71 10.60 -9.40
N CYS A 87 -17.04 10.18 -8.33
CA CYS A 87 -17.03 8.79 -7.88
C CYS A 87 -17.18 8.66 -6.36
N SER A 88 -17.55 7.48 -5.91
CA SER A 88 -17.36 7.06 -4.53
C SER A 88 -15.92 6.61 -4.31
N VAL A 89 -15.41 6.75 -3.08
CA VAL A 89 -14.17 6.08 -2.64
C VAL A 89 -14.24 4.56 -2.81
N PHE A 90 -15.46 4.01 -3.02
CA PHE A 90 -15.66 2.60 -3.23
C PHE A 90 -15.53 2.13 -4.69
N ASP A 91 -15.51 3.06 -5.65
CA ASP A 91 -15.50 2.70 -7.07
C ASP A 91 -14.07 2.45 -7.59
N LEU A 92 -13.06 2.89 -6.85
CA LEU A 92 -11.65 2.68 -7.15
C LEU A 92 -10.98 1.75 -6.14
N GLY A 93 -9.94 1.05 -6.59
CA GLY A 93 -9.06 0.22 -5.79
C GLY A 93 -7.60 0.47 -6.15
N CYS A 94 -6.71 -0.07 -5.33
CA CYS A 94 -5.27 -0.07 -5.57
C CYS A 94 -4.69 -1.43 -5.14
N GLN A 95 -3.40 -1.63 -5.40
CA GLN A 95 -2.71 -2.84 -5.01
C GLN A 95 -2.16 -2.74 -3.58
N CYS A 96 -3.03 -3.02 -2.61
CA CYS A 96 -2.64 -3.00 -1.19
C CYS A 96 -1.65 -4.12 -0.84
N THR A 97 -1.85 -5.31 -1.40
CA THR A 97 -1.00 -6.46 -1.13
C THR A 97 -0.02 -6.68 -2.28
N ARG A 98 1.27 -6.56 -1.98
CA ARG A 98 2.36 -6.69 -2.93
C ARG A 98 3.16 -7.94 -2.56
N ARG A 99 3.02 -9.01 -3.33
CA ARG A 99 3.71 -10.29 -3.10
C ARG A 99 5.02 -10.33 -3.90
N LYS A 100 5.99 -11.08 -3.38
CA LYS A 100 7.22 -11.38 -4.11
C LYS A 100 6.87 -12.15 -5.39
N GLY A 101 7.43 -11.71 -6.52
CA GLY A 101 7.18 -12.30 -7.84
C GLY A 101 6.01 -11.72 -8.62
N ASP A 102 5.28 -10.76 -8.06
CA ASP A 102 4.31 -9.96 -8.81
C ASP A 102 5.04 -8.86 -9.59
N GLU A 103 4.97 -8.95 -10.92
CA GLU A 103 5.62 -8.02 -11.86
C GLU A 103 5.05 -6.59 -11.82
N HIS A 104 3.93 -6.37 -11.14
CA HIS A 104 3.28 -5.06 -11.02
C HIS A 104 3.39 -4.48 -9.61
N ALA A 105 4.04 -5.21 -8.68
CA ALA A 105 4.21 -4.82 -7.29
C ALA A 105 5.00 -3.51 -7.08
N GLU A 106 5.62 -2.95 -8.11
CA GLU A 106 6.36 -1.69 -8.02
C GLU A 106 5.64 -0.52 -8.68
N ARG A 107 4.40 -0.71 -9.15
CA ARG A 107 3.60 0.38 -9.75
C ARG A 107 2.80 1.14 -8.70
N LEU A 108 2.70 2.45 -8.89
CA LEU A 108 1.60 3.23 -8.30
C LEU A 108 0.36 3.00 -9.17
N LEU A 109 -0.65 2.31 -8.67
CA LEU A 109 -1.74 1.78 -9.49
C LEU A 109 -3.11 2.09 -8.88
N LEU A 110 -4.02 2.62 -9.70
CA LEU A 110 -5.43 2.74 -9.41
C LEU A 110 -6.25 1.98 -10.46
N PHE A 111 -7.27 1.25 -10.04
CA PHE A 111 -8.16 0.51 -10.93
C PHE A 111 -9.62 0.66 -10.53
N GLU A 112 -10.53 0.57 -11.49
CA GLU A 112 -11.96 0.60 -11.22
C GLU A 112 -12.43 -0.75 -10.67
N ARG A 113 -13.28 -0.74 -9.65
CA ARG A 113 -13.81 -1.97 -9.01
C ARG A 113 -15.10 -2.46 -9.65
N ILE A 114 -15.33 -2.05 -10.88
CA ILE A 114 -16.52 -2.36 -11.68
C ILE A 114 -16.06 -3.16 -12.90
N SER A 115 -16.67 -4.32 -13.11
CA SER A 115 -16.41 -5.16 -14.29
C SER A 115 -16.78 -4.40 -15.56
N GLY A 116 -15.88 -4.38 -16.54
CA GLY A 116 -15.99 -3.58 -17.77
C GLY A 116 -15.54 -2.11 -17.62
N GLY A 117 -15.40 -1.61 -16.38
CA GLY A 117 -15.14 -0.21 -16.10
C GLY A 117 -16.41 0.67 -16.21
N ALA A 118 -16.44 1.75 -15.43
CA ALA A 118 -17.45 2.81 -15.45
C ALA A 118 -16.95 4.10 -16.12
N GLY A 119 -15.67 4.16 -16.53
CA GLY A 119 -15.06 5.32 -17.17
C GLY A 119 -14.41 6.30 -16.20
N ILE A 120 -14.33 5.94 -14.92
CA ILE A 120 -13.74 6.78 -13.87
C ILE A 120 -12.24 6.98 -14.11
N ALA A 121 -11.52 5.93 -14.50
CA ALA A 121 -10.09 6.01 -14.78
C ALA A 121 -9.80 6.88 -16.01
N ALA A 122 -10.68 6.83 -17.02
CA ALA A 122 -10.55 7.65 -18.22
C ALA A 122 -10.74 9.14 -17.90
N GLU A 123 -11.71 9.48 -17.05
CA GLU A 123 -11.93 10.86 -16.59
C GLU A 123 -10.82 11.35 -15.65
N LEU A 124 -10.31 10.46 -14.80
CA LEU A 124 -9.30 10.80 -13.80
C LEU A 124 -7.90 10.98 -14.41
N GLY A 125 -7.58 10.24 -15.48
CA GLY A 125 -6.24 10.24 -16.09
C GLY A 125 -5.68 11.64 -16.39
N PRO A 126 -6.40 12.50 -17.12
CA PRO A 126 -5.96 13.88 -17.38
C PRO A 126 -5.81 14.74 -16.11
N LYS A 127 -6.51 14.40 -15.02
CA LYS A 127 -6.53 15.14 -13.75
C LYS A 127 -5.57 14.55 -12.71
N LEU A 128 -4.86 13.46 -13.03
CA LEU A 128 -4.04 12.73 -12.05
C LEU A 128 -2.91 13.59 -11.48
N GLY A 129 -2.30 14.47 -12.29
CA GLY A 129 -1.27 15.40 -11.82
C GLY A 129 -1.77 16.33 -10.72
N ASP A 130 -2.97 16.91 -10.90
CA ASP A 130 -3.61 17.78 -9.90
C ASP A 130 -3.97 17.00 -8.64
N LEU A 131 -4.42 15.75 -8.79
CA LEU A 131 -4.73 14.87 -7.68
C LEU A 131 -3.47 14.48 -6.88
N LEU A 132 -2.35 14.18 -7.55
CA LEU A 132 -1.05 13.93 -6.91
C LEU A 132 -0.57 15.16 -6.14
N ALA A 133 -0.74 16.36 -6.71
CA ALA A 133 -0.40 17.59 -6.03
C ALA A 133 -1.28 17.84 -4.79
N ALA A 134 -2.57 17.51 -4.88
CA ALA A 134 -3.49 17.56 -3.74
C ALA A 134 -3.12 16.54 -2.65
N ALA A 135 -2.73 15.32 -3.03
CA ALA A 135 -2.25 14.28 -2.13
C ALA A 135 -0.98 14.73 -1.38
N HIS A 136 0.01 15.29 -2.08
CA HIS A 136 1.23 15.82 -1.47
C HIS A 136 0.92 16.97 -0.50
N ARG A 137 0.08 17.94 -0.89
CA ARG A 137 -0.38 19.00 0.03
C ARG A 137 -1.07 18.44 1.27
N ARG A 138 -1.93 17.43 1.10
CA ARG A 138 -2.66 16.80 2.21
C ARG A 138 -1.74 16.08 3.18
N LEU A 139 -0.71 15.40 2.66
CA LEU A 139 0.32 14.72 3.44
C LEU A 139 1.11 15.73 4.28
N LEU A 140 1.59 16.81 3.67
CA LEU A 140 2.38 17.85 4.36
C LEU A 140 1.56 18.65 5.38
N ALA A 141 0.29 18.90 5.11
CA ALA A 141 -0.60 19.61 6.04
C ALA A 141 -1.00 18.79 7.28
N CYS A 142 -0.69 17.48 7.32
CA CYS A 142 -1.03 16.63 8.45
C CYS A 142 0.06 16.65 9.53
N ASP A 143 -0.26 17.11 10.72
CA ASP A 143 0.66 17.24 11.87
C ASP A 143 0.61 16.05 12.84
N CYS A 144 0.02 14.91 12.45
CA CYS A 144 -0.28 13.83 13.40
C CYS A 144 0.92 13.13 14.07
N GLY A 145 2.16 13.44 13.68
CA GLY A 145 3.39 12.88 14.27
C GLY A 145 3.61 11.37 14.12
N ARG A 146 2.67 10.64 13.50
CA ARG A 146 2.72 9.18 13.35
C ARG A 146 3.46 8.76 12.07
N PRO A 147 4.55 7.97 12.14
CA PRO A 147 5.25 7.48 10.95
C PRO A 147 4.36 6.69 9.99
N GLY A 148 3.45 5.87 10.52
CA GLY A 148 2.43 5.12 9.75
C GLY A 148 1.17 5.92 9.41
N GLY A 149 1.15 7.22 9.69
CA GLY A 149 0.05 8.11 9.35
C GLY A 149 -1.20 7.99 10.20
N CYS A 150 -2.31 8.46 9.63
CA CYS A 150 -3.61 8.51 10.28
C CYS A 150 -4.74 8.50 9.24
N PRO A 151 -6.00 8.33 9.68
CA PRO A 151 -7.17 8.38 8.79
C PRO A 151 -7.33 9.70 8.03
N GLY A 152 -6.69 10.78 8.50
CA GLY A 152 -6.66 12.05 7.81
C GLY A 152 -5.68 12.10 6.63
N CYS A 153 -4.58 11.34 6.66
CA CYS A 153 -3.56 11.37 5.61
C CYS A 153 -3.52 10.07 4.82
N ILE A 154 -2.72 9.09 5.26
CA ILE A 154 -2.38 7.90 4.47
C ILE A 154 -3.11 6.63 4.91
N GLN A 155 -4.07 6.67 5.84
CA GLN A 155 -4.84 5.48 6.24
C GLN A 155 -6.26 5.55 5.69
N ILE A 156 -6.78 4.40 5.27
CA ILE A 156 -8.17 4.26 4.80
C ILE A 156 -8.91 3.15 5.56
N ALA A 157 -10.23 3.25 5.62
CA ALA A 157 -11.06 2.30 6.35
C ALA A 157 -11.05 0.88 5.75
N ARG A 158 -10.82 0.75 4.45
CA ARG A 158 -10.82 -0.54 3.72
C ARG A 158 -9.46 -0.88 3.11
N CYS A 159 -8.41 -0.80 3.92
CA CYS A 159 -7.09 -1.33 3.54
C CYS A 159 -7.05 -2.84 3.77
N GLY A 160 -6.70 -3.62 2.73
CA GLY A 160 -6.56 -5.09 2.82
C GLY A 160 -5.44 -5.55 3.76
N GLU A 161 -4.46 -4.69 4.04
CA GLU A 161 -3.35 -4.93 4.96
C GLU A 161 -3.54 -4.22 6.31
N TYR A 162 -4.76 -3.79 6.64
CA TYR A 162 -5.08 -3.14 7.93
C TYR A 162 -4.25 -1.88 8.22
N ASN A 163 -3.84 -1.16 7.17
CA ASN A 163 -2.94 0.00 7.24
C ASN A 163 -1.55 -0.32 7.86
N GLU A 164 -1.14 -1.59 7.90
CA GLU A 164 0.18 -2.00 8.38
C GLU A 164 1.27 -1.77 7.34
N GLY A 165 2.44 -1.28 7.79
CA GLY A 165 3.62 -1.09 6.95
C GLY A 165 3.63 0.19 6.11
N LEU A 166 2.62 1.04 6.25
CA LEU A 166 2.58 2.35 5.63
C LEU A 166 3.71 3.24 6.17
N SER A 167 4.28 4.09 5.32
CA SER A 167 5.31 5.06 5.71
C SER A 167 4.99 6.44 5.13
N ARG A 168 4.85 7.43 6.01
CA ARG A 168 4.69 8.84 5.61
C ARG A 168 5.93 9.37 4.90
N GLN A 169 7.12 8.96 5.34
CA GLN A 169 8.37 9.44 4.75
C GLN A 169 8.50 8.91 3.33
N ALA A 170 8.41 7.59 3.12
CA ALA A 170 8.42 7.02 1.77
C ALA A 170 7.29 7.57 0.89
N CYS A 171 6.10 7.84 1.46
CA CYS A 171 4.99 8.44 0.71
C CYS A 171 5.35 9.83 0.17
N ASP A 172 6.01 10.67 0.98
CA ASP A 172 6.48 11.99 0.55
C ASP A 172 7.45 11.88 -0.64
N ILE A 173 8.43 10.98 -0.55
CA ILE A 173 9.41 10.74 -1.62
C ILE A 173 8.72 10.26 -2.90
N VAL A 174 7.79 9.29 -2.80
CA VAL A 174 7.02 8.79 -3.94
C VAL A 174 6.20 9.91 -4.59
N LEU A 175 5.53 10.75 -3.80
CA LEU A 175 4.73 11.85 -4.33
C LEU A 175 5.58 12.93 -4.99
N ARG A 176 6.74 13.28 -4.41
CA ARG A 176 7.71 14.20 -5.03
C ARG A 176 8.19 13.70 -6.37
N TRP A 177 8.63 12.45 -6.43
CA TRP A 177 9.02 11.80 -7.68
C TRP A 177 7.89 11.86 -8.72
N SER A 178 6.66 11.50 -8.31
CA SER A 178 5.49 11.46 -9.21
C SER A 178 5.13 12.84 -9.80
N LEU A 179 5.49 13.91 -9.10
CA LEU A 179 5.29 15.30 -9.50
C LEU A 179 6.48 15.90 -10.26
N GLY A 180 7.55 15.13 -10.50
CA GLY A 180 8.78 15.62 -11.11
C GLY A 180 9.53 16.61 -10.21
N MET A 181 9.30 16.56 -8.90
CA MET A 181 10.03 17.36 -7.91
C MET A 181 11.32 16.65 -7.51
N GLU A 182 12.26 17.44 -6.97
CA GLU A 182 13.46 16.90 -6.33
C GLU A 182 13.06 16.11 -5.07
N TRP A 183 13.51 14.85 -5.00
CA TRP A 183 13.14 13.91 -3.94
C TRP A 183 14.36 13.35 -3.22
N GLU A 184 15.53 13.35 -3.85
CA GLU A 184 16.78 12.81 -3.33
C GLU A 184 17.24 13.55 -2.06
N SER A 185 17.12 14.89 -2.00
CA SER A 185 17.47 15.69 -0.82
C SER A 185 16.53 15.49 0.36
N HIS A 186 15.38 14.85 0.14
CA HIS A 186 14.38 14.55 1.16
C HIS A 186 14.50 13.12 1.70
N LEU A 187 15.42 12.32 1.16
CA LEU A 187 15.66 10.97 1.65
C LEU A 187 16.13 10.99 3.11
N PRO A 188 15.68 10.04 3.95
CA PRO A 188 16.19 9.91 5.31
C PRO A 188 17.69 9.59 5.29
N PRO A 189 18.46 9.86 6.36
CA PRO A 189 19.86 9.47 6.43
C PRO A 189 20.02 7.95 6.28
N LEU A 190 21.19 7.49 5.81
CA LEU A 190 21.45 6.06 5.74
C LEU A 190 21.44 5.48 7.17
N PRO A 191 20.94 4.26 7.37
CA PRO A 191 21.06 3.58 8.65
C PRO A 191 22.55 3.49 9.01
N ALA A 192 22.84 3.66 10.30
CA ALA A 192 24.18 3.43 10.81
C ALA A 192 24.61 2.00 10.46
N LYS A 193 25.86 1.83 10.03
CA LYS A 193 26.41 0.49 9.77
C LYS A 193 26.28 -0.32 11.08
N PRO A 194 25.79 -1.57 11.03
CA PRO A 194 25.76 -2.39 12.23
C PRO A 194 27.20 -2.54 12.74
N ASP A 195 27.41 -2.21 14.01
CA ASP A 195 28.68 -2.47 14.67
C ASP A 195 28.94 -3.98 14.60
N ALA A 196 30.09 -4.36 14.04
CA ALA A 196 30.50 -5.74 13.96
C ALA A 196 30.80 -6.28 15.36
N LYS A 197 29.77 -6.79 16.08
CA LYS A 197 29.96 -7.55 17.32
C LYS A 197 28.73 -8.36 17.74
N GLY A 198 28.92 -9.69 17.78
CA GLY A 198 28.50 -10.52 18.90
C GLY A 198 27.22 -11.33 18.72
N ASP A 199 27.36 -12.54 18.20
CA ASP A 199 26.35 -13.58 18.19
C ASP A 199 25.92 -13.91 19.65
N GLY A 200 24.67 -13.61 19.98
CA GLY A 200 24.07 -13.90 21.28
C GLY A 200 22.71 -14.54 21.10
N GLU A 201 22.66 -15.87 21.13
CA GLU A 201 21.42 -16.66 21.10
C GLU A 201 20.45 -16.22 22.20
N THR A 202 19.18 -16.01 21.84
CA THR A 202 18.08 -15.81 22.80
C THR A 202 17.25 -17.10 22.88
N PRO A 203 17.00 -17.68 24.07
CA PRO A 203 16.27 -18.94 24.18
C PRO A 203 14.75 -18.77 24.06
N MET A 204 14.12 -19.76 23.42
CA MET A 204 12.66 -19.94 23.31
C MET A 204 12.03 -20.22 24.69
N LEU A 205 10.97 -19.47 25.03
CA LEU A 205 10.05 -19.81 26.11
C LEU A 205 8.74 -20.40 25.53
N LYS A 206 8.32 -21.53 26.12
CA LYS A 206 7.12 -22.30 25.75
C LYS A 206 5.85 -21.74 26.41
N GLY A 207 4.78 -21.69 25.61
CA GLY A 207 3.41 -22.16 25.92
C GLY A 207 2.51 -21.34 26.87
N ASP A 208 1.32 -20.97 26.40
CA ASP A 208 0.08 -21.55 26.96
C ASP A 208 -1.15 -21.30 26.07
N ALA A 209 -2.12 -22.22 26.17
CA ALA A 209 -3.30 -22.35 25.34
C ALA A 209 -4.35 -21.26 25.61
N SER A 210 -4.99 -20.72 24.56
CA SER A 210 -6.25 -19.99 24.68
C SER A 210 -7.11 -20.12 23.43
N GLU A 211 -8.40 -20.33 23.67
CA GLU A 211 -9.49 -20.64 22.75
C GLU A 211 -9.52 -19.79 21.46
N THR A 212 -9.71 -20.50 20.35
CA THR A 212 -9.72 -19.99 18.98
C THR A 212 -11.15 -19.79 18.48
N GLU A 213 -11.53 -18.55 18.17
CA GLU A 213 -12.59 -18.32 17.18
C GLU A 213 -12.61 -16.86 16.68
N THR A 214 -11.92 -16.61 15.56
CA THR A 214 -12.42 -15.91 14.36
C THR A 214 -11.29 -15.77 13.34
N ALA A 215 -11.55 -16.21 12.10
CA ALA A 215 -10.64 -16.07 10.96
C ALA A 215 -11.09 -14.90 10.09
N GLU A 216 -10.28 -13.86 9.97
CA GLU A 216 -10.49 -12.82 8.95
C GLU A 216 -9.72 -13.19 7.68
N ARG A 217 -10.45 -13.28 6.55
CA ARG A 217 -9.93 -13.71 5.25
C ARG A 217 -8.91 -12.70 4.71
N LEU A 218 -7.71 -13.15 4.35
CA LEU A 218 -6.82 -12.36 3.51
C LEU A 218 -7.35 -12.41 2.08
N CYS A 219 -8.16 -11.44 1.67
CA CYS A 219 -8.44 -11.23 0.26
C CYS A 219 -7.19 -10.61 -0.38
N LEU A 220 -6.43 -11.41 -1.14
CA LEU A 220 -5.48 -10.87 -2.11
C LEU A 220 -6.20 -10.62 -3.42
#